data_AF-A0A4S2UM14-F1
#
_entry.id   AF-A0A4S2UM14-F1
#
_cell.length_a   1.000
_cell.length_b   1.000
_cell.length_c   1.000
_cell.angle_alpha   90.00
_cell.angle_beta   90.00
_cell.angle_gamma   90.00
#
_symmetry.space_group_name_H-M   'P 1'
#
loop_
_entity.id
_entity.type
_entity.pdbx_description
1 polymer ?
#
loop_
_entity_poly.entity_id
_entity_poly.type
_entity_poly.pdbx_seq_one_letter_code
_entity_poly.pdbx_strand_id
1 'polypeptide(L)'
;MPTVTVSPGAEATTTLTVRNDGDIVEAYALDVVGDCAAWATVEPARVSLYPGTSETVTVRLTPPRSHEVKAGEVPLGVRVLPTEHPESVAVPEATVVVEPFHELRAKLEPGRRRGWLGARFRTSVQNRGNTPVDVVFTGRQEGEELRLGFTPERRSLQPGESAEVGLRVRARKLIWFGAPATWPFEVVAVESEGADAEAAQPGRPEPLPGEFAQLPLLPKWLLIVLAALLALLVAWFALVRPAVRSTAKEAGAKAAQEENRERPQGGSATGGATGGDPAGGQGQEQGKATGPGTDGTGGTGGAGTGGSGTTGGIGTANSQQSSETIDVETGAGAKKDGTYRVPKGKVFGVTDIVVANFQGDEGVLTISFGERKITTIALETFRNQDYHWVTPIRIQENATVTASVTCSKPGTPATGTQASGCHQVLNVSGVLSDIAP
;
A
#
# COMPACT_ATOMS: atom_id res chain seq x y z
N MET A 1 9.45 50.72 15.85
CA MET A 1 8.22 50.00 16.23
C MET A 1 8.58 48.97 17.31
N PRO A 2 7.69 48.63 18.25
CA PRO A 2 7.98 47.62 19.27
C PRO A 2 7.95 46.20 18.68
N THR A 3 8.65 45.27 19.33
CA THR A 3 8.55 43.83 19.05
C THR A 3 7.15 43.32 19.39
N VAL A 4 6.60 42.44 18.55
CA VAL A 4 5.25 41.90 18.70
C VAL A 4 5.29 40.39 18.69
N THR A 5 4.64 39.74 19.65
CA THR A 5 4.49 38.28 19.65
C THR A 5 3.12 37.90 19.13
N VAL A 6 3.04 36.88 18.27
CA VAL A 6 1.78 36.41 17.69
C VAL A 6 1.74 34.89 17.59
N SER A 7 0.65 34.29 18.04
CA SER A 7 0.40 32.85 17.90
C SER A 7 -0.20 32.55 16.51
N PRO A 8 0.24 31.48 15.82
CA PRO A 8 -0.38 31.06 14.57
C PRO A 8 -1.87 30.72 14.72
N GLY A 9 -2.69 31.33 13.86
CA GLY A 9 -4.16 31.27 13.91
C GLY A 9 -4.82 32.27 14.86
N ALA A 10 -4.03 33.07 15.59
CA ALA A 10 -4.51 34.20 16.37
C ALA A 10 -4.26 35.52 15.63
N GLU A 11 -4.69 36.61 16.25
CA GLU A 11 -4.47 37.97 15.76
C GLU A 11 -3.65 38.76 16.77
N ALA A 12 -2.71 39.56 16.26
CA ALA A 12 -1.99 40.56 17.04
C ALA A 12 -1.98 41.91 16.29
N THR A 13 -1.82 43.01 17.03
CA THR A 13 -1.78 44.35 16.45
C THR A 13 -0.60 45.14 17.00
N THR A 14 -0.01 45.97 16.16
CA THR A 14 0.99 46.98 16.54
C THR A 14 0.68 48.30 15.86
N THR A 15 1.37 49.36 16.25
CA THR A 15 1.10 50.71 15.74
C THR A 15 2.35 51.32 15.13
N LEU A 16 2.14 52.15 14.10
CA LEU A 16 3.15 52.95 13.44
C LEU A 16 2.65 54.40 13.40
N THR A 17 3.46 55.35 13.84
CA THR A 17 3.14 56.78 13.74
C THR A 17 3.87 57.38 12.55
N VAL A 18 3.11 57.98 11.63
CA VAL A 18 3.63 58.74 10.49
C VAL A 18 3.53 60.22 10.80
N ARG A 19 4.61 60.98 10.57
CA ARG A 19 4.67 62.43 10.78
C ARG A 19 5.09 63.13 9.50
N ASN A 20 4.38 64.19 9.14
CA ASN A 20 4.76 65.05 8.01
C ASN A 20 5.67 66.17 8.51
N ASP A 21 6.96 66.07 8.19
CA ASP A 21 7.97 67.09 8.50
C ASP A 21 8.18 68.11 7.36
N GLY A 22 7.41 68.01 6.28
CA GLY A 22 7.41 68.97 5.18
C GLY A 22 6.62 70.25 5.47
N ASP A 23 6.67 71.18 4.52
CA ASP A 23 5.98 72.48 4.55
C ASP A 23 4.67 72.50 3.74
N ILE A 24 4.38 71.41 3.01
CA ILE A 24 3.12 71.19 2.27
C ILE A 24 2.34 69.99 2.80
N VAL A 25 1.05 69.93 2.43
CA VAL A 25 0.21 68.74 2.68
C VAL A 25 0.72 67.58 1.83
N GLU A 26 0.88 66.42 2.44
CA GLU A 26 1.43 65.22 1.80
C GLU A 26 0.53 64.01 2.08
N ALA A 27 0.38 63.14 1.08
CA ALA A 27 -0.35 61.89 1.22
C ALA A 27 0.63 60.71 1.23
N TYR A 28 0.54 59.87 2.26
CA TYR A 28 1.39 58.70 2.41
C TYR A 28 0.60 57.44 2.12
N ALA A 29 1.07 56.63 1.18
CA ALA A 29 0.61 55.27 0.96
C ALA A 29 1.44 54.29 1.81
N LEU A 30 0.77 53.36 2.49
CA LEU A 30 1.41 52.39 3.37
C LEU A 30 1.14 50.97 2.86
N ASP A 31 2.22 50.20 2.69
CA ASP A 31 2.17 48.78 2.33
C ASP A 31 3.04 47.97 3.29
N VAL A 32 2.58 46.78 3.68
CA VAL A 32 3.46 45.82 4.37
C VAL A 32 4.34 45.13 3.35
N VAL A 33 5.65 45.03 3.65
CA VAL A 33 6.67 44.42 2.81
C VAL A 33 7.47 43.38 3.59
N GLY A 34 8.08 42.43 2.88
CA GLY A 34 8.85 41.33 3.46
C GLY A 34 8.00 40.10 3.79
N ASP A 35 8.53 39.22 4.64
CA ASP A 35 7.97 37.89 4.93
C ASP A 35 6.60 37.95 5.64
N CYS A 36 6.32 39.06 6.32
CA CYS A 36 5.03 39.31 6.97
C CYS A 36 3.91 39.69 6.00
N ALA A 37 4.22 40.15 4.77
CA ALA A 37 3.24 40.76 3.87
C ALA A 37 2.07 39.84 3.49
N ALA A 38 2.29 38.52 3.49
CA ALA A 38 1.25 37.54 3.16
C ALA A 38 0.14 37.44 4.23
N TRP A 39 0.40 37.88 5.46
CA TRP A 39 -0.49 37.71 6.62
C TRP A 39 -0.56 38.95 7.51
N ALA A 40 -0.14 40.11 6.99
CA ALA A 40 -0.17 41.37 7.70
C ALA A 40 -0.82 42.46 6.85
N THR A 41 -1.60 43.32 7.49
CA THR A 41 -2.28 44.45 6.84
C THR A 41 -2.08 45.72 7.63
N VAL A 42 -2.06 46.87 6.93
CA VAL A 42 -1.95 48.20 7.54
C VAL A 42 -3.22 48.99 7.28
N GLU A 43 -3.80 49.54 8.34
CA GLU A 43 -5.06 50.28 8.30
C GLU A 43 -4.92 51.60 9.09
N PRO A 44 -5.25 52.75 8.48
CA PRO A 44 -5.55 52.95 7.07
C PRO A 44 -4.31 52.78 6.15
N ALA A 45 -4.52 52.29 4.93
CA ALA A 45 -3.44 52.13 3.93
C ALA A 45 -3.02 53.44 3.24
N ARG A 46 -3.76 54.52 3.47
CA ARG A 46 -3.43 55.87 3.00
C ARG A 46 -3.82 56.90 4.05
N VAL A 47 -2.90 57.80 4.37
CA VAL A 47 -3.12 58.93 5.29
C VAL A 47 -2.73 60.24 4.61
N SER A 48 -3.46 61.32 4.88
CA SER A 48 -3.17 62.66 4.36
C SER A 48 -2.89 63.59 5.52
N LEU A 49 -1.67 64.12 5.59
CA LEU A 49 -1.18 64.87 6.75
C LEU A 49 -0.81 66.29 6.37
N TYR A 50 -1.26 67.24 7.20
CA TYR A 50 -0.82 68.64 7.12
C TYR A 50 0.62 68.77 7.66
N PRO A 51 1.34 69.83 7.26
CA PRO A 51 2.66 70.16 7.81
C PRO A 51 2.69 70.10 9.35
N GLY A 52 3.66 69.38 9.91
CA GLY A 52 3.86 69.24 11.36
C GLY A 52 2.88 68.32 12.08
N THR A 53 1.92 67.71 11.39
CA THR A 53 0.94 66.79 11.99
C THR A 53 1.41 65.33 11.95
N SER A 54 0.79 64.48 12.76
CA SER A 54 1.09 63.05 12.81
C SER A 54 -0.18 62.24 12.93
N GLU A 55 -0.18 61.03 12.37
CA GLU A 55 -1.28 60.07 12.47
C GLU A 55 -0.71 58.69 12.80
N THR A 56 -1.43 57.95 13.63
CA THR A 56 -1.05 56.59 14.02
C THR A 56 -1.89 55.59 13.25
N VAL A 57 -1.23 54.74 12.47
CA VAL A 57 -1.85 53.62 11.76
C VAL A 57 -1.71 52.34 12.58
N THR A 58 -2.64 51.41 12.38
CA THR A 58 -2.62 50.08 12.99
C THR A 58 -2.12 49.06 11.98
N VAL A 59 -1.14 48.25 12.38
CA VAL A 59 -0.68 47.08 11.63
C VAL A 59 -1.24 45.84 12.30
N ARG A 60 -2.09 45.11 11.58
CA ARG A 60 -2.74 43.87 12.01
C ARG A 60 -1.95 42.68 11.47
N LEU A 61 -1.70 41.70 12.33
CA LEU A 61 -0.93 40.48 12.06
C LEU A 61 -1.87 39.28 12.26
N THR A 62 -2.11 38.50 11.21
CA THR A 62 -2.98 37.32 11.21
C THR A 62 -2.30 36.11 10.56
N PRO A 63 -1.18 35.61 11.13
CA PRO A 63 -0.49 34.45 10.59
C PRO A 63 -1.43 33.23 10.57
N PRO A 64 -1.64 32.56 9.42
CA PRO A 64 -2.45 31.35 9.38
C PRO A 64 -1.83 30.25 10.25
N ARG A 65 -2.67 29.39 10.84
CA ARG A 65 -2.22 28.20 11.57
C ARG A 65 -1.74 27.13 10.58
N SER A 66 -0.55 27.35 10.02
CA SER A 66 0.05 26.51 8.98
C SER A 66 1.56 26.35 9.22
N HIS A 67 2.10 25.20 8.81
CA HIS A 67 3.54 24.91 8.84
C HIS A 67 4.35 25.82 7.90
N GLU A 68 3.69 26.52 6.98
CA GLU A 68 4.32 27.49 6.08
C GLU A 68 4.85 28.71 6.83
N VAL A 69 4.20 29.11 7.93
CA VAL A 69 4.65 30.23 8.78
C VAL A 69 5.48 29.69 9.93
N LYS A 70 6.80 29.62 9.71
CA LYS A 70 7.77 29.09 10.68
C LYS A 70 7.77 29.89 11.98
N ALA A 71 8.00 29.19 13.09
CA ALA A 71 8.20 29.83 14.38
C ALA A 71 9.54 30.58 14.43
N GLY A 72 9.59 31.66 15.20
CA GLY A 72 10.80 32.48 15.40
C GLY A 72 10.60 33.94 15.03
N GLU A 73 11.72 34.65 14.88
CA GLU A 73 11.74 36.07 14.54
C GLU A 73 11.56 36.26 13.04
N VAL A 74 10.55 37.06 12.67
CA VAL A 74 10.25 37.44 11.29
C VAL A 74 10.28 38.96 11.17
N PRO A 75 11.07 39.54 10.23
CA PRO A 75 11.12 40.97 10.04
C PRO A 75 9.81 41.49 9.42
N LEU A 76 9.19 42.46 10.08
CA LEU A 76 8.06 43.24 9.58
C LEU A 76 8.58 44.57 9.04
N GLY A 77 8.45 44.78 7.73
CA GLY A 77 8.69 46.08 7.10
C GLY A 77 7.37 46.74 6.73
N VAL A 78 7.21 48.04 7.02
CA VAL A 78 6.09 48.83 6.50
C VAL A 78 6.65 49.90 5.59
N ARG A 79 6.41 49.80 4.29
CA ARG A 79 6.84 50.81 3.33
C ARG A 79 5.88 51.99 3.38
N VAL A 80 6.41 53.17 3.68
CA VAL A 80 5.71 54.44 3.69
C VAL A 80 6.18 55.23 2.47
N LEU A 81 5.28 55.41 1.50
CA LEU A 81 5.55 56.07 0.22
C LEU A 81 4.82 57.43 0.16
N PRO A 82 5.53 58.56 0.21
CA PRO A 82 4.96 59.88 -0.04
C PRO A 82 4.49 60.01 -1.49
N THR A 83 3.43 60.77 -1.75
CA THR A 83 2.85 60.96 -3.09
C THR A 83 3.53 62.10 -3.84
N GLU A 84 3.79 63.23 -3.17
CA GLU A 84 4.42 64.40 -3.80
C GLU A 84 5.95 64.25 -3.90
N HIS A 85 6.58 63.53 -2.95
CA HIS A 85 8.02 63.26 -2.92
C HIS A 85 8.36 61.75 -2.91
N PRO A 86 8.18 61.02 -4.02
CA PRO A 86 8.41 59.57 -4.06
C PRO A 86 9.83 59.11 -3.73
N GLU A 87 10.82 60.00 -3.88
CA GLU A 87 12.23 59.76 -3.51
C GLU A 87 12.46 59.68 -1.99
N SER A 88 11.52 60.19 -1.18
CA SER A 88 11.60 60.22 0.28
C SER A 88 10.96 58.99 0.96
N VAL A 89 11.01 57.84 0.29
CA VAL A 89 10.46 56.58 0.81
C VAL A 89 11.16 56.12 2.08
N ALA A 90 10.40 55.63 3.06
CA ALA A 90 10.92 55.06 4.29
C ALA A 90 10.33 53.67 4.53
N VAL A 91 11.13 52.78 5.13
CA VAL A 91 10.69 51.42 5.53
C VAL A 91 11.07 51.20 6.99
N PRO A 92 10.24 51.67 7.96
CA PRO A 92 10.37 51.25 9.35
C PRO A 92 10.26 49.73 9.48
N GLU A 93 11.17 49.17 10.27
CA GLU A 93 11.24 47.74 10.57
C GLU A 93 10.86 47.45 12.03
N ALA A 94 10.28 46.27 12.25
CA ALA A 94 9.98 45.69 13.56
C ALA A 94 10.24 44.18 13.52
N THR A 95 10.46 43.58 14.69
CA THR A 95 10.53 42.12 14.80
C THR A 95 9.18 41.56 15.23
N VAL A 96 8.65 40.60 14.47
CA VAL A 96 7.48 39.81 14.88
C VAL A 96 7.97 38.44 15.33
N VAL A 97 7.66 38.06 16.57
CA VAL A 97 7.96 36.74 17.13
C VAL A 97 6.75 35.85 16.90
N VAL A 98 6.87 34.91 15.96
CA VAL A 98 5.85 33.89 15.72
C VAL A 98 6.04 32.75 16.70
N GLU A 99 5.02 32.48 17.51
CA GLU A 99 5.09 31.43 18.51
C GLU A 99 5.12 30.01 17.88
N PRO A 100 5.80 29.06 18.55
CA PRO A 100 5.79 27.68 18.11
C PRO A 100 4.42 27.04 18.32
N PHE A 101 3.99 26.22 17.35
CA PHE A 101 2.91 25.27 17.54
C PHE A 101 3.31 23.90 17.01
N HIS A 102 2.88 22.88 17.74
CA HIS A 102 3.20 21.48 17.48
C HIS A 102 1.94 20.76 17.02
N GLU A 103 2.02 20.06 15.90
CA GLU A 103 0.98 19.14 15.46
C GLU A 103 1.61 17.98 14.69
N LEU A 104 1.68 16.81 15.32
CA LEU A 104 2.11 15.58 14.66
C LEU A 104 0.91 14.73 14.25
N ARG A 105 0.95 14.22 13.02
CA ARG A 105 -0.01 13.23 12.53
C ARG A 105 0.73 11.97 12.14
N ALA A 106 0.38 10.86 12.78
CA ALA A 106 0.97 9.56 12.48
C ALA A 106 -0.10 8.56 12.05
N LYS A 107 0.29 7.58 11.24
CA LYS A 107 -0.57 6.50 10.75
C LYS A 107 0.22 5.21 10.65
N LEU A 108 -0.39 4.10 11.06
CA LEU A 108 0.18 2.77 10.96
C LEU A 108 -0.48 1.99 9.82
N GLU A 109 0.33 1.51 8.88
CA GLU A 109 -0.14 0.75 7.73
C GLU A 109 0.64 -0.54 7.47
N PRO A 110 -0.05 -1.64 7.17
CA PRO A 110 -1.49 -1.84 7.38
C PRO A 110 -1.80 -2.10 8.87
N GLY A 111 -3.03 -1.84 9.32
CA GLY A 111 -3.41 -2.07 10.73
C GLY A 111 -3.33 -3.54 11.19
N ARG A 112 -3.37 -4.51 10.27
CA ARG A 112 -3.26 -5.95 10.57
C ARG A 112 -2.37 -6.68 9.58
N ARG A 113 -1.48 -7.55 10.07
CA ARG A 113 -0.71 -8.50 9.25
C ARG A 113 -0.73 -9.90 9.83
N ARG A 114 -0.63 -10.91 8.96
CA ARG A 114 -0.48 -12.32 9.34
C ARG A 114 0.94 -12.80 9.05
N GLY A 115 1.48 -13.67 9.88
CA GLY A 115 2.82 -14.24 9.68
C GLY A 115 3.12 -15.37 10.65
N TRP A 116 4.17 -16.14 10.40
CA TRP A 116 4.55 -17.30 11.22
C TRP A 116 5.40 -16.90 12.43
N LEU A 117 6.41 -16.06 12.22
CA LEU A 117 7.29 -15.53 13.29
C LEU A 117 7.32 -14.00 13.35
N GLY A 118 6.91 -13.31 12.29
CA GLY A 118 6.89 -11.85 12.29
C GLY A 118 6.23 -11.25 11.05
N ALA A 119 6.08 -9.93 11.10
CA ALA A 119 5.51 -9.12 10.05
C ALA A 119 6.22 -7.77 9.97
N ARG A 120 6.08 -7.11 8.82
CA ARG A 120 6.53 -5.74 8.59
C ARG A 120 5.33 -4.84 8.44
N PHE A 121 5.42 -3.70 9.10
CA PHE A 121 4.49 -2.59 9.10
C PHE A 121 5.26 -1.33 8.72
N ARG A 122 4.52 -0.28 8.40
CA ARG A 122 5.05 1.03 8.10
C ARG A 122 4.30 2.06 8.93
N THR A 123 5.03 2.93 9.62
CA THR A 123 4.47 4.06 10.33
C THR A 123 4.83 5.32 9.55
N SER A 124 3.84 6.00 8.98
CA SER A 124 4.03 7.31 8.36
C SER A 124 3.76 8.38 9.40
N VAL A 125 4.65 9.37 9.52
CA VAL A 125 4.47 10.54 10.38
C VAL A 125 4.66 11.81 9.57
N GLN A 126 3.84 12.82 9.86
CA GLN A 126 3.89 14.14 9.26
C GLN A 126 3.97 15.20 10.35
N ASN A 127 4.91 16.13 10.22
CA ASN A 127 4.95 17.35 11.02
C ASN A 127 4.06 18.41 10.38
N ARG A 128 2.93 18.72 11.00
CA ARG A 128 2.03 19.82 10.62
C ARG A 128 2.24 21.08 11.47
N GLY A 129 3.14 21.02 12.45
CA GLY A 129 3.60 22.16 13.21
C GLY A 129 4.50 23.09 12.40
N ASN A 130 4.82 24.25 12.97
CA ASN A 130 5.73 25.22 12.36
C ASN A 130 7.15 25.21 12.93
N THR A 131 7.47 24.25 13.80
CA THR A 131 8.81 24.00 14.36
C THR A 131 9.38 22.68 13.85
N PRO A 132 10.71 22.57 13.69
CA PRO A 132 11.36 21.27 13.52
C PRO A 132 11.13 20.39 14.75
N VAL A 133 10.85 19.10 14.54
CA VAL A 133 10.55 18.15 15.61
C VAL A 133 11.36 16.88 15.43
N ASP A 134 12.01 16.42 16.50
CA ASP A 134 12.67 15.12 16.56
C ASP A 134 11.70 14.07 17.11
N VAL A 135 11.28 13.14 16.24
CA VAL A 135 10.30 12.11 16.60
C VAL A 135 11.01 10.81 16.98
N VAL A 136 10.61 10.20 18.09
CA VAL A 136 11.02 8.88 18.54
C VAL A 136 9.85 7.91 18.42
N PHE A 137 10.09 6.75 17.81
CA PHE A 137 9.08 5.73 17.64
C PHE A 137 9.21 4.67 18.72
N THR A 138 8.13 4.48 19.48
CA THR A 138 8.06 3.46 20.52
C THR A 138 6.87 2.54 20.25
N GLY A 139 7.02 1.29 20.65
CA GLY A 139 5.98 0.27 20.51
C GLY A 139 5.70 -0.36 21.86
N ARG A 140 4.43 -0.51 22.21
CA ARG A 140 3.98 -1.14 23.45
C ARG A 140 3.10 -2.33 23.14
N GLN A 141 3.29 -3.42 23.88
CA GLN A 141 2.36 -4.53 23.94
C GLN A 141 2.00 -4.77 25.40
N GLU A 142 0.73 -5.10 25.69
CA GLU A 142 0.32 -5.45 27.05
C GLU A 142 1.02 -6.71 27.58
N GLY A 143 1.24 -7.71 26.71
CA GLY A 143 2.05 -8.90 27.00
C GLY A 143 3.50 -8.78 26.52
N GLU A 144 4.31 -9.80 26.79
CA GLU A 144 5.73 -9.84 26.39
C GLU A 144 5.99 -10.68 25.12
N GLU A 145 4.96 -11.06 24.37
CA GLU A 145 5.09 -12.06 23.30
C GLU A 145 5.66 -11.51 22.00
N LEU A 146 5.66 -10.18 21.80
CA LEU A 146 6.21 -9.50 20.64
C LEU A 146 7.51 -8.75 20.97
N ARG A 147 8.38 -8.68 19.96
CA ARG A 147 9.51 -7.77 19.86
C ARG A 147 9.20 -6.79 18.73
N LEU A 148 9.15 -5.50 19.07
CA LEU A 148 8.88 -4.41 18.16
C LEU A 148 10.20 -3.67 17.91
N GLY A 149 10.60 -3.53 16.65
CA GLY A 149 11.82 -2.81 16.28
C GLY A 149 11.54 -1.83 15.16
N PHE A 150 11.96 -0.59 15.35
CA PHE A 150 11.83 0.48 14.37
C PHE A 150 13.14 0.69 13.61
N THR A 151 13.05 1.10 12.35
CA THR A 151 14.22 1.44 11.55
C THR A 151 13.87 2.60 10.61
N PRO A 152 14.39 3.81 10.85
CA PRO A 152 15.16 4.25 12.03
C PRO A 152 14.28 4.38 13.29
N GLU A 153 14.88 4.39 14.49
CA GLU A 153 14.14 4.59 15.76
C GLU A 153 13.83 6.06 16.06
N ARG A 154 14.61 6.98 15.48
CA ARG A 154 14.42 8.42 15.59
C ARG A 154 14.47 9.07 14.21
N ARG A 155 13.70 10.12 14.01
CA ARG A 155 13.68 10.90 12.78
C ARG A 155 13.41 12.37 13.08
N SER A 156 14.28 13.24 12.60
CA SER A 156 14.02 14.68 12.57
C SER A 156 13.12 15.02 11.40
N LEU A 157 12.10 15.86 11.63
CA LEU A 157 11.14 16.32 10.64
C LEU A 157 11.10 17.84 10.63
N GLN A 158 11.33 18.42 9.46
CA GLN A 158 11.08 19.84 9.23
C GLN A 158 9.56 20.14 9.22
N PRO A 159 9.15 21.40 9.45
CA PRO A 159 7.76 21.81 9.25
C PRO A 159 7.23 21.38 7.87
N GLY A 160 6.10 20.67 7.84
CA GLY A 160 5.50 20.12 6.62
C GLY A 160 6.10 18.79 6.14
N GLU A 161 7.25 18.35 6.66
CA GLU A 161 7.90 17.12 6.23
C GLU A 161 7.11 15.87 6.67
N SER A 162 7.07 14.88 5.77
CA SER A 162 6.54 13.55 6.06
C SER A 162 7.63 12.50 5.91
N ALA A 163 7.69 11.55 6.84
CA ALA A 163 8.61 10.42 6.78
C ALA A 163 7.91 9.10 7.04
N GLU A 164 8.41 8.05 6.40
CA GLU A 164 7.98 6.68 6.62
C GLU A 164 9.06 5.93 7.41
N VAL A 165 8.62 5.21 8.45
CA VAL A 165 9.50 4.38 9.28
C VAL A 165 9.04 2.93 9.24
N GLY A 166 10.00 2.03 9.02
CA GLY A 166 9.72 0.60 9.02
C GLY A 166 9.56 0.07 10.44
N LEU A 167 8.44 -0.58 10.73
CA LEU A 167 8.22 -1.33 11.95
C LEU A 167 8.31 -2.83 11.67
N ARG A 168 9.20 -3.51 12.38
CA ARG A 168 9.31 -4.97 12.36
C ARG A 168 8.73 -5.52 13.66
N VAL A 169 7.70 -6.35 13.53
CA VAL A 169 7.05 -7.07 14.63
C VAL A 169 7.47 -8.53 14.56
N ARG A 170 7.96 -9.10 15.67
CA ARG A 170 8.32 -10.52 15.75
C ARG A 170 7.76 -11.17 17.01
N ALA A 171 7.13 -12.32 16.87
CA ALA A 171 6.80 -13.16 18.02
C ALA A 171 8.06 -13.77 18.64
N ARG A 172 8.07 -13.94 19.96
CA ARG A 172 9.18 -14.57 20.69
C ARG A 172 9.21 -16.10 20.51
N LYS A 173 8.05 -16.73 20.39
CA LYS A 173 7.89 -18.18 20.25
C LYS A 173 7.18 -18.53 18.95
N LEU A 174 7.51 -19.69 18.38
CA LEU A 174 6.85 -20.24 17.19
C LEU A 174 5.63 -21.08 17.60
N ILE A 175 4.51 -20.92 16.90
CA ILE A 175 3.36 -21.81 17.03
C ILE A 175 3.55 -22.96 16.05
N TRP A 176 3.85 -24.16 16.54
CA TRP A 176 4.09 -25.32 15.69
C TRP A 176 2.80 -25.92 15.12
N PHE A 177 1.81 -26.12 15.98
CA PHE A 177 0.49 -26.67 15.63
C PHE A 177 -0.56 -25.93 16.46
N GLY A 178 -1.77 -25.75 15.92
CA GLY A 178 -2.85 -25.14 16.70
C GLY A 178 -3.70 -24.16 15.89
N ALA A 179 -4.50 -23.38 16.62
CA ALA A 179 -5.22 -22.24 16.05
C ALA A 179 -4.27 -21.03 15.92
N PRO A 180 -4.51 -20.11 14.97
CA PRO A 180 -3.80 -18.84 14.91
C PRO A 180 -3.99 -18.02 16.18
N ALA A 181 -2.94 -17.37 16.67
CA ALA A 181 -2.99 -16.45 17.81
C ALA A 181 -2.98 -15.00 17.32
N THR A 182 -3.73 -14.11 17.95
CA THR A 182 -3.73 -12.68 17.63
C THR A 182 -3.04 -11.90 18.73
N TRP A 183 -2.12 -11.03 18.34
CA TRP A 183 -1.32 -10.19 19.22
C TRP A 183 -1.56 -8.70 18.89
N PRO A 184 -2.38 -7.98 19.66
CA PRO A 184 -2.52 -6.54 19.52
C PRO A 184 -1.27 -5.83 20.07
N PHE A 185 -0.92 -4.69 19.49
CA PHE A 185 0.15 -3.81 19.94
C PHE A 185 -0.20 -2.36 19.61
N GLU A 186 0.47 -1.42 20.26
CA GLU A 186 0.31 0.02 20.03
C GLU A 186 1.64 0.62 19.59
N VAL A 187 1.58 1.57 18.67
CA VAL A 187 2.74 2.37 18.24
C VAL A 187 2.49 3.81 18.63
N VAL A 188 3.48 4.44 19.24
CA VAL A 188 3.43 5.85 19.63
C VAL A 188 4.63 6.56 19.02
N ALA A 189 4.35 7.65 18.30
CA ALA A 189 5.36 8.59 17.83
C ALA A 189 5.38 9.77 18.83
N VAL A 190 6.45 9.88 19.61
CA VAL A 190 6.59 10.92 20.62
C VAL A 190 7.64 11.93 20.18
N GLU A 191 7.42 13.20 20.48
CA GLU A 191 8.48 14.21 20.36
C GLU A 191 9.56 13.89 21.41
N SER A 192 10.82 13.84 20.98
CA SER A 192 11.94 13.77 21.90
C SER A 192 11.99 15.10 22.65
N GLU A 193 11.57 15.13 23.91
CA GLU A 193 11.72 16.33 24.73
C GLU A 193 13.19 16.75 24.77
N GLY A 194 13.52 17.84 24.08
CA GLY A 194 14.69 18.66 24.39
C GLY A 194 14.45 19.32 25.75
N ALA A 195 15.53 19.58 26.49
CA ALA A 195 15.55 19.87 27.93
C ALA A 195 14.73 21.07 28.46
N ASP A 196 13.87 21.73 27.68
CA ASP A 196 13.16 22.97 28.06
C ASP A 196 11.72 23.02 27.54
N ALA A 197 10.88 22.01 27.80
CA ALA A 197 9.46 22.02 27.38
C ALA A 197 8.49 21.60 28.49
N GLU A 198 8.64 22.16 29.69
CA GLU A 198 7.65 22.08 30.76
C GLU A 198 6.67 23.26 30.66
N ALA A 199 5.90 23.33 29.57
CA ALA A 199 4.76 24.24 29.46
C ALA A 199 3.77 23.75 28.39
N ALA A 200 2.59 23.32 28.84
CA ALA A 200 1.36 23.16 28.06
C ALA A 200 1.48 22.40 26.72
N GLN A 201 1.39 21.06 26.76
CA GLN A 201 1.23 20.22 25.57
C GLN A 201 -0.26 19.90 25.32
N PRO A 202 -0.98 20.64 24.45
CA PRO A 202 -2.24 20.19 23.90
C PRO A 202 -1.97 19.17 22.79
N GLY A 203 -1.81 17.89 23.15
CA GLY A 203 -1.60 16.85 22.13
C GLY A 203 -0.90 15.62 22.65
N ARG A 204 -1.52 14.91 23.62
CA ARG A 204 -1.02 13.58 24.00
C ARG A 204 -0.86 12.74 22.72
N PRO A 205 0.31 12.12 22.49
CA PRO A 205 0.54 11.27 21.33
C PRO A 205 -0.58 10.24 21.18
N GLU A 206 -1.27 10.25 20.04
CA GLU A 206 -2.37 9.31 19.79
C GLU A 206 -1.78 7.90 19.55
N PRO A 207 -2.16 6.90 20.36
CA PRO A 207 -1.67 5.54 20.17
C PRO A 207 -2.25 4.95 18.88
N LEU A 208 -1.39 4.43 18.01
CA LEU A 208 -1.77 3.79 16.76
C LEU A 208 -1.92 2.28 17.00
N PRO A 209 -3.15 1.73 16.98
CA PRO A 209 -3.37 0.31 17.21
C PRO A 209 -2.94 -0.52 16.00
N GLY A 210 -2.25 -1.63 16.27
CA GLY A 210 -1.84 -2.63 15.28
C GLY A 210 -2.11 -4.04 15.75
N GLU A 211 -2.31 -4.97 14.82
CA GLU A 211 -2.57 -6.37 15.12
C GLU A 211 -1.66 -7.30 14.32
N PHE A 212 -0.96 -8.20 15.01
CA PHE A 212 -0.20 -9.28 14.40
C PHE A 212 -0.87 -10.63 14.65
N ALA A 213 -1.37 -11.26 13.59
CA ALA A 213 -1.94 -12.59 13.64
C ALA A 213 -0.89 -13.65 13.33
N GLN A 214 -0.47 -14.40 14.36
CA GLN A 214 0.50 -15.46 14.25
C GLN A 214 -0.13 -16.75 13.72
N LEU A 215 0.36 -17.24 12.58
CA LEU A 215 -0.06 -18.49 11.95
C LEU A 215 0.76 -19.66 12.50
N PRO A 216 0.15 -20.86 12.65
CA PRO A 216 0.89 -22.07 12.95
C PRO A 216 1.77 -22.48 11.77
N LEU A 217 2.95 -23.04 12.04
CA LEU A 217 3.90 -23.46 11.01
C LEU A 217 3.42 -24.71 10.27
N LEU A 218 2.85 -25.68 10.99
CA LEU A 218 2.44 -26.97 10.44
C LEU A 218 0.96 -27.24 10.71
N PRO A 219 0.22 -27.76 9.72
CA PRO A 219 -1.18 -28.13 9.90
C PRO A 219 -1.30 -29.43 10.71
N LYS A 220 -2.36 -29.56 11.53
CA LYS A 220 -2.53 -30.72 12.43
C LYS A 220 -2.62 -32.08 11.70
N TRP A 221 -3.08 -32.11 10.45
CA TRP A 221 -3.17 -33.36 9.67
C TRP A 221 -1.81 -33.98 9.39
N LEU A 222 -0.73 -33.19 9.38
CA LEU A 222 0.62 -33.70 9.19
C LEU A 222 1.01 -34.67 10.33
N LEU A 223 0.54 -34.42 11.55
CA LEU A 223 0.75 -35.34 12.68
C LEU A 223 0.01 -36.67 12.45
N ILE A 224 -1.18 -36.64 11.84
CA ILE A 224 -1.96 -37.83 11.51
C ILE A 224 -1.24 -38.64 10.42
N VAL A 225 -0.74 -37.98 9.37
CA VAL A 225 0.02 -38.65 8.31
C VAL A 225 1.34 -39.22 8.84
N LEU A 226 2.05 -38.50 9.70
CA LEU A 226 3.28 -38.99 10.32
C LEU A 226 3.00 -40.21 11.21
N ALA A 227 1.91 -40.19 11.98
CA ALA A 227 1.48 -41.34 12.78
C ALA A 227 1.11 -42.55 11.89
N ALA A 228 0.42 -42.33 10.77
CA ALA A 228 0.07 -43.38 9.82
C ALA A 228 1.31 -43.98 9.15
N LEU A 229 2.27 -43.15 8.73
CA LEU A 229 3.55 -43.60 8.18
C LEU A 229 4.36 -44.41 9.20
N LEU A 230 4.39 -43.96 10.46
CA LEU A 230 5.05 -44.70 11.53
C LEU A 230 4.36 -46.04 11.79
N ALA A 231 3.02 -46.09 11.78
CA ALA A 231 2.27 -47.33 11.93
C ALA A 231 2.51 -48.30 10.76
N LEU A 232 2.56 -47.81 9.52
CA LEU A 232 2.92 -48.61 8.34
C LEU A 232 4.36 -49.13 8.44
N LEU A 233 5.30 -48.32 8.94
CA LEU A 233 6.69 -48.72 9.15
C LEU A 233 6.78 -49.81 10.22
N VAL A 234 6.07 -49.67 11.34
CA VAL A 234 6.00 -50.71 12.38
C VAL A 234 5.35 -51.98 11.83
N ALA A 235 4.26 -51.88 11.09
CA ALA A 235 3.59 -53.00 10.45
C ALA A 235 4.52 -53.73 9.46
N TRP A 236 5.29 -52.99 8.65
CA TRP A 236 6.31 -53.55 7.76
C TRP A 236 7.37 -54.34 8.54
N PHE A 237 7.93 -53.76 9.61
CA PHE A 237 8.93 -54.45 10.42
C PHE A 237 8.38 -55.66 11.19
N ALA A 238 7.12 -55.61 11.63
CA ALA A 238 6.48 -56.68 12.39
C ALA A 238 5.93 -57.81 11.52
N LEU A 239 5.35 -57.51 10.35
CA LEU A 239 4.64 -58.49 9.51
C LEU A 239 5.48 -58.96 8.31
N VAL A 240 6.24 -58.06 7.67
CA VAL A 240 6.95 -58.40 6.42
C VAL A 240 8.35 -58.95 6.71
N ARG A 241 9.04 -58.46 7.75
CA ARG A 241 10.38 -58.96 8.11
C ARG A 241 10.44 -60.44 8.54
N PRO A 242 9.46 -61.01 9.28
CA PRO A 242 9.41 -62.45 9.56
C PRO A 242 9.07 -63.28 8.31
N ALA A 243 8.17 -62.80 7.45
CA ALA A 243 7.74 -63.50 6.24
C ALA A 243 8.84 -63.57 5.17
N VAL A 244 9.65 -62.51 5.02
CA VAL A 244 10.81 -62.53 4.09
C VAL A 244 11.93 -63.45 4.61
N ARG A 245 12.03 -63.67 5.92
CA ARG A 245 12.94 -64.66 6.51
C ARG A 245 12.42 -66.09 6.38
N SER A 246 11.10 -66.31 6.42
CA SER A 246 10.51 -67.64 6.23
C SER A 246 10.53 -68.06 4.77
N THR A 247 10.23 -67.17 3.83
CA THR A 247 10.28 -67.48 2.39
C THR A 247 11.72 -67.67 1.88
N ALA A 248 12.71 -66.93 2.41
CA ALA A 248 14.11 -67.19 2.11
C ALA A 248 14.61 -68.52 2.71
N LYS A 249 14.13 -68.93 3.90
CA LYS A 249 14.43 -70.25 4.48
C LYS A 249 13.70 -71.39 3.76
N GLU A 250 12.46 -71.19 3.33
CA GLU A 250 11.70 -72.18 2.56
C GLU A 250 12.21 -72.34 1.14
N ALA A 251 12.62 -71.26 0.47
CA ALA A 251 13.26 -71.34 -0.85
C ALA A 251 14.65 -72.02 -0.75
N GLY A 252 15.43 -71.72 0.29
CA GLY A 252 16.69 -72.44 0.55
C GLY A 252 16.49 -73.92 0.93
N ALA A 253 15.44 -74.25 1.68
CA ALA A 253 15.12 -75.62 2.06
C ALA A 253 14.53 -76.43 0.90
N LYS A 254 13.75 -75.82 0.00
CA LYS A 254 13.25 -76.47 -1.23
C LYS A 254 14.36 -76.71 -2.24
N ALA A 255 15.28 -75.76 -2.42
CA ALA A 255 16.47 -75.97 -3.24
C ALA A 255 17.38 -77.09 -2.69
N ALA A 256 17.55 -77.19 -1.36
CA ALA A 256 18.31 -78.27 -0.73
C ALA A 256 17.58 -79.63 -0.70
N GLN A 257 16.26 -79.66 -0.89
CA GLN A 257 15.45 -80.89 -0.98
C GLN A 257 15.33 -81.42 -2.40
N GLU A 258 15.36 -80.56 -3.42
CA GLU A 258 15.44 -80.98 -4.84
C GLU A 258 16.82 -81.57 -5.17
N GLU A 259 17.91 -81.01 -4.62
CA GLU A 259 19.27 -81.55 -4.79
C GLU A 259 19.47 -82.93 -4.11
N ASN A 260 18.62 -83.28 -3.13
CA ASN A 260 18.73 -84.54 -2.37
C ASN A 260 17.70 -85.61 -2.80
N ARG A 261 16.85 -85.32 -3.80
CA ARG A 261 15.83 -86.26 -4.32
C ARG A 261 16.25 -86.98 -5.61
N GLU A 262 17.36 -86.56 -6.23
CA GLU A 262 17.97 -87.22 -7.39
C GLU A 262 19.32 -87.85 -7.03
N ARG A 263 19.37 -88.73 -6.02
CA ARG A 263 20.47 -89.70 -5.91
C ARG A 263 20.11 -90.98 -5.15
N PRO A 264 20.07 -92.11 -5.86
CA PRO A 264 20.82 -93.31 -5.47
C PRO A 264 21.73 -93.77 -6.62
N GLN A 265 23.06 -93.62 -6.52
CA GLN A 265 24.02 -94.69 -6.16
C GLN A 265 23.74 -96.04 -6.88
N GLY A 266 24.62 -96.57 -7.73
CA GLY A 266 25.98 -96.18 -8.06
C GLY A 266 26.55 -97.09 -9.16
N GLY A 267 27.52 -96.57 -9.90
CA GLY A 267 28.22 -97.27 -10.98
C GLY A 267 29.41 -96.44 -11.45
N SER A 268 30.56 -97.11 -11.51
CA SER A 268 31.90 -96.59 -11.79
C SER A 268 32.09 -95.90 -13.15
N ALA A 269 33.18 -95.13 -13.22
CA ALA A 269 34.24 -95.18 -14.24
C ALA A 269 34.58 -93.85 -14.96
N THR A 270 35.80 -93.37 -14.65
CA THR A 270 36.90 -92.94 -15.55
C THR A 270 36.75 -91.89 -16.65
N GLY A 271 37.73 -90.95 -16.64
CA GLY A 271 38.37 -90.35 -17.83
C GLY A 271 37.54 -89.27 -18.51
N GLY A 272 38.06 -88.15 -19.02
CA GLY A 272 39.41 -87.81 -19.44
C GLY A 272 39.28 -86.92 -20.68
N ALA A 273 39.97 -85.78 -20.65
CA ALA A 273 40.53 -85.06 -21.81
C ALA A 273 39.61 -84.39 -22.87
N THR A 274 39.96 -83.12 -23.13
CA THR A 274 40.15 -82.45 -24.44
C THR A 274 38.98 -82.27 -25.41
N GLY A 275 38.65 -80.99 -25.63
CA GLY A 275 38.88 -80.32 -26.92
C GLY A 275 37.85 -80.52 -28.04
N GLY A 276 37.40 -79.40 -28.61
CA GLY A 276 36.93 -79.34 -30.00
C GLY A 276 35.52 -78.81 -30.21
N ASP A 277 35.45 -77.50 -30.48
CA ASP A 277 34.55 -76.78 -31.41
C ASP A 277 34.18 -77.56 -32.71
N PRO A 278 33.28 -77.08 -33.61
CA PRO A 278 32.60 -75.76 -33.65
C PRO A 278 31.12 -75.78 -34.13
N ALA A 279 30.56 -74.56 -34.23
CA ALA A 279 29.64 -74.05 -35.27
C ALA A 279 28.15 -74.49 -35.23
N GLY A 280 27.19 -73.63 -35.52
CA GLY A 280 27.16 -72.23 -35.95
C GLY A 280 25.83 -71.62 -35.48
N GLY A 281 25.77 -70.34 -35.13
CA GLY A 281 25.60 -69.25 -36.09
C GLY A 281 24.10 -69.05 -36.31
N GLN A 282 23.49 -67.87 -36.23
CA GLN A 282 23.92 -66.48 -36.21
C GLN A 282 22.85 -65.76 -35.35
N GLY A 283 23.20 -64.79 -34.51
CA GLY A 283 23.66 -63.46 -34.91
C GLY A 283 22.42 -62.58 -35.09
N GLN A 284 22.34 -61.31 -34.70
CA GLN A 284 23.22 -60.23 -34.25
C GLN A 284 22.19 -59.11 -33.94
N GLU A 285 22.37 -58.03 -33.19
CA GLU A 285 23.44 -57.37 -32.46
C GLU A 285 22.77 -56.19 -31.75
N GLN A 286 23.12 -55.91 -30.48
CA GLN A 286 23.95 -54.77 -30.01
C GLN A 286 23.32 -53.38 -30.20
N GLY A 287 23.51 -52.41 -29.32
CA GLY A 287 24.40 -52.23 -28.16
C GLY A 287 24.23 -50.76 -27.74
N LYS A 288 24.10 -50.44 -26.45
CA LYS A 288 25.15 -50.17 -25.44
C LYS A 288 25.81 -48.78 -25.51
N ALA A 289 25.97 -48.21 -24.30
CA ALA A 289 26.93 -47.18 -23.82
C ALA A 289 26.61 -45.71 -24.16
N THR A 290 26.36 -44.80 -23.20
CA THR A 290 27.20 -44.15 -22.14
C THR A 290 28.32 -43.24 -22.66
N GLY A 291 28.24 -41.92 -22.37
CA GLY A 291 29.39 -41.00 -22.29
C GLY A 291 29.09 -39.53 -22.67
N PRO A 292 29.82 -38.51 -22.16
CA PRO A 292 29.27 -37.20 -21.73
C PRO A 292 29.83 -35.92 -22.42
N GLY A 293 29.21 -34.74 -22.14
CA GLY A 293 29.70 -33.35 -22.38
C GLY A 293 29.63 -32.84 -23.84
N THR A 294 29.47 -31.57 -24.23
CA THR A 294 29.50 -30.21 -23.63
C THR A 294 28.99 -29.20 -24.69
N ASP A 295 28.46 -28.06 -24.25
CA ASP A 295 28.41 -26.69 -24.82
C ASP A 295 28.29 -26.38 -26.33
N GLY A 296 27.44 -25.38 -26.66
CA GLY A 296 27.71 -24.43 -27.76
C GLY A 296 26.56 -24.03 -28.70
N THR A 297 25.73 -23.08 -28.25
CA THR A 297 25.27 -21.84 -28.92
C THR A 297 24.87 -21.77 -30.42
N GLY A 298 23.70 -21.17 -30.67
CA GLY A 298 23.27 -20.45 -31.90
C GLY A 298 22.15 -21.16 -32.68
N GLY A 299 21.01 -20.58 -33.05
CA GLY A 299 20.51 -19.21 -33.09
C GLY A 299 19.54 -19.10 -34.28
N THR A 300 18.40 -18.42 -34.09
CA THR A 300 17.31 -18.09 -35.05
C THR A 300 16.31 -19.22 -35.37
N GLY A 301 14.99 -19.05 -35.38
CA GLY A 301 14.09 -17.92 -35.14
C GLY A 301 12.67 -18.37 -35.56
N GLY A 302 11.64 -18.08 -34.74
CA GLY A 302 10.26 -18.45 -35.06
C GLY A 302 9.28 -18.03 -33.97
N ALA A 303 8.37 -17.12 -34.30
CA ALA A 303 7.44 -16.43 -33.43
C ALA A 303 6.38 -17.34 -32.77
N GLY A 304 5.91 -16.93 -31.58
CA GLY A 304 4.77 -17.57 -30.90
C GLY A 304 4.47 -17.00 -29.51
N THR A 305 3.57 -16.02 -29.48
CA THR A 305 2.46 -15.84 -28.53
C THR A 305 2.71 -16.01 -27.02
N GLY A 306 2.50 -14.91 -26.28
CA GLY A 306 2.68 -14.78 -24.82
C GLY A 306 1.90 -15.82 -24.01
N GLY A 307 2.65 -16.67 -23.32
CA GLY A 307 2.17 -17.70 -22.42
C GLY A 307 2.07 -17.20 -20.97
N SER A 308 0.89 -17.48 -20.41
CA SER A 308 0.51 -17.45 -18.99
C SER A 308 1.59 -18.02 -18.05
N GLY A 309 1.96 -17.24 -17.04
CA GLY A 309 2.80 -17.68 -15.93
C GLY A 309 1.96 -18.28 -14.81
N THR A 310 1.83 -19.60 -14.81
CA THR A 310 1.24 -20.40 -13.74
C THR A 310 2.19 -20.49 -12.54
N THR A 311 1.84 -19.92 -11.40
CA THR A 311 2.37 -20.32 -10.08
C THR A 311 1.27 -21.03 -9.30
N GLY A 312 1.44 -22.33 -9.13
CA GLY A 312 0.50 -23.21 -8.43
C GLY A 312 0.44 -22.92 -6.93
N GLY A 313 -0.77 -22.60 -6.45
CA GLY A 313 -1.14 -22.59 -5.04
C GLY A 313 -2.18 -23.67 -4.78
N ILE A 314 -1.91 -24.54 -3.79
CA ILE A 314 -2.80 -25.63 -3.39
C ILE A 314 -4.02 -25.06 -2.65
N GLY A 315 -5.12 -24.96 -3.39
CA GLY A 315 -6.53 -25.21 -3.02
C GLY A 315 -7.09 -24.65 -1.71
N THR A 316 -7.75 -23.48 -1.79
CA THR A 316 -9.09 -23.23 -1.22
C THR A 316 -9.73 -22.05 -1.97
N ALA A 317 -10.80 -22.33 -2.75
CA ALA A 317 -11.64 -21.42 -3.56
C ALA A 317 -10.90 -20.58 -4.64
N ASN A 318 -11.24 -20.80 -5.92
CA ASN A 318 -10.67 -20.10 -7.09
C ASN A 318 -11.10 -18.63 -7.16
N SER A 319 -10.53 -17.79 -6.30
CA SER A 319 -10.73 -16.34 -6.34
C SER A 319 -9.63 -15.69 -7.17
N GLN A 320 -9.97 -15.20 -8.36
CA GLN A 320 -9.04 -14.50 -9.26
C GLN A 320 -9.33 -13.00 -9.22
N GLN A 321 -8.28 -12.16 -9.19
CA GLN A 321 -8.45 -10.73 -9.39
C GLN A 321 -9.03 -10.47 -10.79
N SER A 322 -10.02 -9.59 -10.87
CA SER A 322 -10.73 -9.29 -12.11
C SER A 322 -11.04 -7.80 -12.19
N SER A 323 -10.92 -7.25 -13.39
CA SER A 323 -11.28 -5.86 -13.69
C SER A 323 -11.90 -5.78 -15.08
N GLU A 324 -12.90 -4.95 -15.24
CA GLU A 324 -13.65 -4.78 -16.49
C GLU A 324 -13.88 -3.30 -16.77
N THR A 325 -13.92 -2.94 -18.04
CA THR A 325 -14.21 -1.58 -18.49
C THR A 325 -15.51 -1.58 -19.27
N ILE A 326 -16.47 -0.80 -18.81
CA ILE A 326 -17.74 -0.53 -19.48
C ILE A 326 -17.63 0.84 -20.13
N ASP A 327 -17.59 0.84 -21.44
CA ASP A 327 -17.51 2.04 -22.26
C ASP A 327 -18.88 2.34 -22.88
N VAL A 328 -19.40 3.56 -22.69
CA VAL A 328 -20.72 3.98 -23.13
C VAL A 328 -20.66 5.28 -23.92
N GLU A 329 -20.90 5.17 -25.22
CA GLU A 329 -21.10 6.29 -26.13
C GLU A 329 -22.58 6.44 -26.50
N THR A 330 -23.13 7.65 -26.34
CA THR A 330 -24.54 7.96 -26.65
C THR A 330 -24.71 9.37 -27.21
N GLY A 331 -25.70 9.56 -28.08
CA GLY A 331 -26.01 10.88 -28.65
C GLY A 331 -26.69 11.83 -27.66
N ALA A 332 -26.68 13.13 -27.97
CA ALA A 332 -27.39 14.14 -27.20
C ALA A 332 -28.90 13.84 -27.13
N GLY A 333 -29.50 13.98 -25.94
CA GLY A 333 -30.90 13.67 -25.65
C GLY A 333 -31.22 12.16 -25.59
N ALA A 334 -30.24 11.28 -25.81
CA ALA A 334 -30.42 9.84 -25.77
C ALA A 334 -29.93 9.23 -24.45
N LYS A 335 -30.50 8.06 -24.13
CA LYS A 335 -30.07 7.21 -23.05
C LYS A 335 -29.52 5.89 -23.61
N LYS A 336 -28.39 5.43 -23.09
CA LYS A 336 -27.81 4.13 -23.43
C LYS A 336 -27.21 3.45 -22.21
N ASP A 337 -27.30 2.12 -22.19
CA ASP A 337 -26.72 1.29 -21.15
C ASP A 337 -25.52 0.53 -21.72
N GLY A 338 -24.40 0.57 -21.00
CA GLY A 338 -23.30 -0.38 -21.15
C GLY A 338 -23.33 -1.38 -20.00
N THR A 339 -23.05 -2.64 -20.30
CA THR A 339 -23.15 -3.71 -19.30
C THR A 339 -21.98 -4.68 -19.36
N TYR A 340 -21.45 -5.05 -18.20
CA TYR A 340 -20.66 -6.26 -18.02
C TYR A 340 -21.51 -7.32 -17.33
N ARG A 341 -21.57 -8.54 -17.88
CA ARG A 341 -22.32 -9.66 -17.30
C ARG A 341 -21.38 -10.58 -16.55
N VAL A 342 -21.68 -10.86 -15.28
CA VAL A 342 -20.93 -11.83 -14.49
C VAL A 342 -21.07 -13.22 -15.11
N PRO A 343 -19.97 -13.94 -15.41
CA PRO A 343 -20.02 -15.26 -16.01
C PRO A 343 -20.83 -16.26 -15.17
N LYS A 344 -21.44 -17.24 -15.85
CA LYS A 344 -22.12 -18.37 -15.19
C LYS A 344 -21.15 -19.09 -14.24
N GLY A 345 -21.64 -19.48 -13.07
CA GLY A 345 -20.87 -20.17 -12.02
C GLY A 345 -19.93 -19.26 -11.24
N LYS A 346 -19.97 -17.95 -11.42
CA LYS A 346 -19.10 -16.98 -10.74
C LYS A 346 -19.88 -15.96 -9.91
N VAL A 347 -19.27 -15.47 -8.85
CA VAL A 347 -19.67 -14.25 -8.13
C VAL A 347 -18.59 -13.21 -8.30
N PHE A 348 -18.96 -12.01 -8.75
CA PHE A 348 -18.04 -10.88 -8.80
C PHE A 348 -18.18 -10.03 -7.54
N GLY A 349 -17.18 -10.07 -6.66
CA GLY A 349 -17.08 -9.19 -5.50
C GLY A 349 -16.37 -7.90 -5.89
N VAL A 350 -17.14 -6.88 -6.23
CA VAL A 350 -16.63 -5.56 -6.62
C VAL A 350 -16.18 -4.80 -5.38
N THR A 351 -14.95 -4.27 -5.42
CA THR A 351 -14.38 -3.44 -4.35
C THR A 351 -14.21 -2.00 -4.78
N ASP A 352 -14.04 -1.74 -6.07
CA ASP A 352 -13.73 -0.40 -6.57
C ASP A 352 -14.41 -0.16 -7.91
N ILE A 353 -14.79 1.10 -8.12
CA ILE A 353 -15.14 1.64 -9.44
C ILE A 353 -14.42 2.95 -9.68
N VAL A 354 -14.05 3.20 -10.94
CA VAL A 354 -13.55 4.50 -11.41
C VAL A 354 -14.43 4.93 -12.58
N VAL A 355 -14.98 6.13 -12.50
CA VAL A 355 -15.78 6.74 -13.57
C VAL A 355 -15.07 7.94 -14.16
N ALA A 356 -15.12 8.04 -15.49
CA ALA A 356 -14.51 9.12 -16.25
C ALA A 356 -15.51 9.79 -17.19
N ASN A 357 -15.68 11.10 -16.98
CA ASN A 357 -16.34 12.06 -17.86
C ASN A 357 -15.27 13.01 -18.44
N PHE A 358 -14.38 12.47 -19.27
CA PHE A 358 -13.20 13.20 -19.72
C PHE A 358 -13.53 14.32 -20.73
N GLN A 359 -14.66 14.23 -21.44
CA GLN A 359 -15.11 15.25 -22.40
C GLN A 359 -15.80 16.43 -21.72
N GLY A 360 -16.21 16.28 -20.46
CA GLY A 360 -16.99 17.26 -19.72
C GLY A 360 -18.45 17.32 -20.16
N ASP A 361 -19.03 16.16 -20.43
CA ASP A 361 -20.44 15.98 -20.78
C ASP A 361 -21.37 16.44 -19.66
N GLU A 362 -22.60 16.81 -20.02
CA GLU A 362 -23.69 17.16 -19.10
C GLU A 362 -24.80 16.11 -19.21
N GLY A 363 -25.40 15.73 -18.08
CA GLY A 363 -26.40 14.66 -18.03
C GLY A 363 -26.32 13.83 -16.76
N VAL A 364 -26.69 12.56 -16.84
CA VAL A 364 -26.73 11.67 -15.66
C VAL A 364 -26.14 10.31 -15.98
N LEU A 365 -25.22 9.84 -15.13
CA LEU A 365 -24.72 8.47 -15.10
C LEU A 365 -25.34 7.73 -13.90
N THR A 366 -26.04 6.63 -14.16
CA THR A 366 -26.53 5.72 -13.11
C THR A 366 -25.79 4.40 -13.17
N ILE A 367 -25.22 3.97 -12.04
CA ILE A 367 -24.48 2.72 -11.93
C ILE A 367 -25.29 1.74 -11.10
N SER A 368 -25.53 0.55 -11.63
CA SER A 368 -26.30 -0.51 -10.98
C SER A 368 -25.56 -1.84 -11.01
N PHE A 369 -25.64 -2.59 -9.91
CA PHE A 369 -25.11 -3.95 -9.81
C PHE A 369 -26.30 -4.91 -9.63
N GLY A 370 -26.64 -5.66 -10.69
CA GLY A 370 -27.90 -6.35 -10.81
C GLY A 370 -29.06 -5.36 -10.78
N GLU A 371 -30.05 -5.64 -9.93
CA GLU A 371 -31.22 -4.75 -9.73
C GLU A 371 -30.93 -3.61 -8.74
N ARG A 372 -29.78 -3.64 -8.04
CA ARG A 372 -29.44 -2.64 -7.03
C ARG A 372 -28.78 -1.43 -7.69
N LYS A 373 -29.44 -0.27 -7.63
CA LYS A 373 -28.82 1.02 -7.93
C LYS A 373 -27.75 1.34 -6.89
N ILE A 374 -26.51 1.54 -7.34
CA ILE A 374 -25.37 1.86 -6.47
C ILE A 374 -25.27 3.36 -6.27
N THR A 375 -25.27 4.12 -7.36
CA THR A 375 -25.23 5.58 -7.32
C THR A 375 -25.77 6.19 -8.60
N THR A 376 -26.15 7.46 -8.52
CA THR A 376 -26.54 8.31 -9.65
C THR A 376 -25.74 9.60 -9.53
N ILE A 377 -25.02 9.97 -10.57
CA ILE A 377 -24.10 11.10 -10.58
C ILE A 377 -24.47 12.00 -11.75
N ALA A 378 -24.56 13.30 -11.50
CA ALA A 378 -24.67 14.30 -12.55
C ALA A 378 -23.32 14.43 -13.27
N LEU A 379 -23.30 14.34 -14.60
CA LEU A 379 -22.04 14.31 -15.36
C LEU A 379 -21.23 15.60 -15.19
N GLU A 380 -21.91 16.73 -15.02
CA GLU A 380 -21.31 18.05 -14.83
C GLU A 380 -20.53 18.20 -13.52
N THR A 381 -20.73 17.32 -12.52
CA THR A 381 -20.09 17.44 -11.20
C THR A 381 -18.74 16.75 -11.10
N PHE A 382 -18.32 15.99 -12.12
CA PHE A 382 -17.04 15.29 -12.11
C PHE A 382 -16.35 15.26 -13.48
N ARG A 383 -15.06 14.92 -13.45
CA ARG A 383 -14.27 14.55 -14.63
C ARG A 383 -13.68 13.16 -14.48
N ASN A 384 -13.10 12.88 -13.31
CA ASN A 384 -12.71 11.54 -12.88
C ASN A 384 -13.12 11.38 -11.41
N GLN A 385 -13.74 10.27 -11.06
CA GLN A 385 -14.16 9.99 -9.68
C GLN A 385 -13.97 8.50 -9.37
N ASP A 386 -13.35 8.19 -8.24
CA ASP A 386 -13.21 6.84 -7.71
C ASP A 386 -14.18 6.61 -6.54
N TYR A 387 -14.63 5.37 -6.40
CA TYR A 387 -15.34 4.88 -5.22
C TYR A 387 -14.74 3.53 -4.82
N HIS A 388 -14.45 3.38 -3.54
CA HIS A 388 -13.85 2.17 -2.96
C HIS A 388 -14.69 1.68 -1.77
N TRP A 389 -14.81 0.36 -1.63
CA TRP A 389 -15.57 -0.30 -0.57
C TRP A 389 -14.70 -1.29 0.19
N VAL A 390 -14.70 -1.19 1.52
CA VAL A 390 -14.04 -2.16 2.41
C VAL A 390 -14.74 -3.52 2.37
N THR A 391 -16.08 -3.51 2.21
CA THR A 391 -16.89 -4.73 2.08
C THR A 391 -17.29 -4.91 0.61
N PRO A 392 -16.84 -5.98 -0.08
CA PRO A 392 -17.15 -6.16 -1.49
C PRO A 392 -18.65 -6.27 -1.76
N ILE A 393 -19.13 -5.58 -2.78
CA ILE A 393 -20.51 -5.74 -3.25
C ILE A 393 -20.54 -6.94 -4.18
N ARG A 394 -21.27 -7.99 -3.77
CA ARG A 394 -21.33 -9.26 -4.49
C ARG A 394 -22.40 -9.24 -5.57
N ILE A 395 -21.98 -9.49 -6.80
CA ILE A 395 -22.84 -9.60 -7.98
C ILE A 395 -22.88 -11.07 -8.37
N GLN A 396 -24.07 -11.65 -8.31
CA GLN A 396 -24.28 -13.07 -8.59
C GLN A 396 -24.07 -13.38 -10.07
N GLU A 397 -23.90 -14.66 -10.39
CA GLU A 397 -23.78 -15.12 -11.77
C GLU A 397 -24.94 -14.61 -12.63
N ASN A 398 -24.66 -14.33 -13.90
CA ASN A 398 -25.60 -13.80 -14.88
C ASN A 398 -26.19 -12.41 -14.57
N ALA A 399 -26.01 -11.84 -13.39
CA ALA A 399 -26.33 -10.44 -13.12
C ALA A 399 -25.29 -9.51 -13.79
N THR A 400 -25.65 -8.23 -13.94
CA THR A 400 -24.84 -7.26 -14.68
C THR A 400 -24.32 -6.13 -13.81
N VAL A 401 -23.12 -5.65 -14.10
CA VAL A 401 -22.72 -4.28 -13.78
C VAL A 401 -23.18 -3.41 -14.94
N THR A 402 -23.99 -2.39 -14.67
CA THR A 402 -24.59 -1.53 -15.69
C THR A 402 -24.20 -0.08 -15.45
N ALA A 403 -23.69 0.58 -16.49
CA ALA A 403 -23.55 2.02 -16.59
C ALA A 403 -24.63 2.57 -17.54
N SER A 404 -25.62 3.27 -16.99
CA SER A 404 -26.72 3.88 -17.73
C SER A 404 -26.43 5.37 -17.89
N VAL A 405 -26.12 5.81 -19.11
CA VAL A 405 -25.80 7.21 -19.43
C VAL A 405 -26.98 7.86 -20.13
N THR A 406 -27.53 8.91 -19.52
CA THR A 406 -28.47 9.84 -20.15
C THR A 406 -27.70 11.10 -20.50
N CYS A 407 -27.49 11.36 -21.79
CA CYS A 407 -26.74 12.51 -22.27
C CYS A 407 -27.67 13.70 -22.49
N SER A 408 -27.48 14.78 -21.74
CA SER A 408 -28.19 16.04 -21.99
C SER A 408 -27.45 16.85 -23.04
N LYS A 409 -26.13 16.99 -22.90
CA LYS A 409 -25.30 17.78 -23.81
C LYS A 409 -23.86 17.23 -23.86
N PRO A 410 -23.33 16.93 -25.07
CA PRO A 410 -21.93 16.55 -25.23
C PRO A 410 -20.98 17.65 -24.79
N GLY A 411 -19.89 17.25 -24.14
CA GLY A 411 -18.87 18.14 -23.61
C GLY A 411 -17.96 18.71 -24.69
N THR A 412 -17.13 19.67 -24.29
CA THR A 412 -16.09 20.27 -25.13
C THR A 412 -14.74 20.02 -24.48
N PRO A 413 -13.97 19.03 -24.96
CA PRO A 413 -12.61 18.77 -24.47
C PRO A 413 -11.69 19.99 -24.68
N ALA A 414 -10.49 19.95 -24.09
CA ALA A 414 -9.50 21.03 -24.17
C ALA A 414 -9.08 21.41 -25.61
N THR A 415 -9.36 20.54 -26.59
CA THR A 415 -9.20 20.82 -28.03
C THR A 415 -10.16 21.89 -28.56
N GLY A 416 -11.18 22.31 -27.80
CA GLY A 416 -12.13 23.37 -28.16
C GLY A 416 -13.23 22.97 -29.14
N THR A 417 -13.16 21.77 -29.73
CA THR A 417 -14.22 21.21 -30.58
C THR A 417 -15.17 20.38 -29.73
N GLN A 418 -16.47 20.69 -29.77
CA GLN A 418 -17.50 19.93 -29.04
C GLN A 418 -17.59 18.49 -29.58
N ALA A 419 -17.71 17.51 -28.68
CA ALA A 419 -17.87 16.11 -29.06
C ALA A 419 -19.24 15.87 -29.75
N SER A 420 -19.31 14.85 -30.60
CA SER A 420 -20.55 14.47 -31.32
C SER A 420 -21.59 13.76 -30.45
N GLY A 421 -21.20 13.30 -29.26
CA GLY A 421 -22.03 12.56 -28.31
C GLY A 421 -21.35 12.54 -26.95
N CYS A 422 -22.08 12.11 -25.91
CA CYS A 422 -21.47 11.86 -24.61
C CYS A 422 -20.72 10.53 -24.61
N HIS A 423 -19.58 10.49 -23.93
CA HIS A 423 -18.71 9.32 -23.81
C HIS A 423 -18.26 9.14 -22.36
N GLN A 424 -18.72 8.05 -21.74
CA GLN A 424 -18.44 7.75 -20.34
C GLN A 424 -17.77 6.38 -20.22
N VAL A 425 -16.76 6.31 -19.36
CA VAL A 425 -16.05 5.08 -19.06
C VAL A 425 -16.21 4.74 -17.59
N LEU A 426 -16.69 3.52 -17.30
CA LEU A 426 -16.74 2.93 -15.97
C LEU A 426 -15.76 1.76 -15.93
N ASN A 427 -14.69 1.87 -15.14
CA ASN A 427 -13.86 0.72 -14.77
C ASN A 427 -14.38 0.13 -13.45
N VAL A 428 -14.49 -1.18 -13.38
CA VAL A 428 -14.92 -1.92 -12.18
C VAL A 428 -13.89 -2.99 -11.86
N SER A 429 -13.43 -3.05 -10.60
CA SER A 429 -12.43 -4.02 -10.16
C SER A 429 -12.81 -4.72 -8.86
N GLY A 430 -12.28 -5.93 -8.71
CA GLY A 430 -12.47 -6.72 -7.51
C GLY A 430 -12.02 -8.17 -7.70
N VAL A 431 -12.79 -9.09 -7.16
CA VAL A 431 -12.45 -10.51 -7.16
C VAL A 431 -13.58 -11.34 -7.75
N LEU A 432 -13.28 -12.13 -8.78
CA LEU A 432 -14.20 -13.10 -9.36
C LEU A 432 -13.94 -14.46 -8.71
N SER A 433 -14.95 -15.01 -8.04
CA SER A 433 -14.84 -16.30 -7.32
C SER A 433 -15.84 -17.31 -7.89
N ASP A 434 -15.51 -18.60 -7.85
CA ASP A 434 -16.48 -19.66 -8.13
C ASP A 434 -17.62 -19.66 -7.10
N ILE A 435 -18.85 -19.89 -7.57
CA ILE A 435 -19.98 -20.25 -6.69
C ILE A 435 -19.69 -21.66 -6.17
N ALA A 436 -19.57 -21.81 -4.85
CA ALA A 436 -19.45 -23.13 -4.24
C ALA A 436 -20.70 -23.96 -4.60
N PRO A 437 -20.55 -25.23 -5.01
CA PRO A 437 -21.67 -26.07 -5.42
C PRO A 437 -22.68 -26.33 -4.31
#